data_AF-A0A2V9QCK9-F1
#
_entry.id   AF-A0A2V9QCK9-F1
#
_cell.length_a   1.000
_cell.length_b   1.000
_cell.length_c   1.000
_cell.angle_alpha   90.00
_cell.angle_beta   90.00
_cell.angle_gamma   90.00
#
_symmetry.space_group_name_H-M   'P 1'
#
loop_
_entity.id
_entity.type
_entity.pdbx_description
1 polymer ?
#
loop_
_entity_poly.entity_id
_entity_poly.type
_entity_poly.pdbx_seq_one_letter_code
_entity_poly.pdbx_strand_id
1 'polypeptide(L)'
;MAACTLPALASGTWQSLGNVTSVKELPHGVELSAGKARVRVETITPNIIRVRYSPQGSFAPDHSFAVVSNIAKPVPNVSVQQSADSVTINAGAVQAKVFRSPLRIAFLDEKGTVISQDQPEHPVAFDGPEFRGWKTMPEDEHYFALGDKSGPLDHRNLAFTMWNTDAFGWQESTDPLYKTIPFLLAKRGAAAYGMFLDNTYRSSFDFGKELRDAYSFGSDGGELDYYFIYGPEPKQVVEEFTSLVGRMPLPPLFALGYQQCRYSYYPEARVREVAGEFRKRRIPGDVIYLDIDYQQNNRPFTVDRERFPTFEQMITDLKGGGFKVVAITDLHLAKLPGYKPYDEGMKGDYFVKNADGSVYV
;
A
#
# COMPACT_ATOMS: atom_id res chain seq x y z
N MET A 1 13.46 39.17 -15.75
CA MET A 1 13.66 37.78 -16.21
C MET A 1 14.74 37.14 -15.37
N ALA A 2 14.36 36.48 -14.27
CA ALA A 2 15.30 35.72 -13.45
C ALA A 2 15.23 34.26 -13.93
N ALA A 3 16.34 33.76 -14.46
CA ALA A 3 16.45 32.38 -14.89
C ALA A 3 16.45 31.46 -13.66
N CYS A 4 15.38 30.68 -13.49
CA CYS A 4 15.40 29.51 -12.63
C CYS A 4 16.35 28.48 -13.26
N THR A 5 17.56 28.38 -12.73
CA THR A 5 18.43 27.22 -12.94
C THR A 5 17.81 26.03 -12.21
N LEU A 6 17.22 25.09 -12.96
CA LEU A 6 16.93 23.76 -12.46
C LEU A 6 18.25 23.13 -12.00
N PRO A 7 18.30 22.48 -10.82
CA PRO A 7 19.47 21.68 -10.46
C PRO A 7 19.61 20.59 -11.50
N ALA A 8 20.82 20.41 -12.03
CA ALA A 8 21.13 19.26 -12.85
C ALA A 8 20.81 18.00 -12.04
N LEU A 9 19.88 17.19 -12.55
CA LEU A 9 19.70 15.81 -12.08
C LEU A 9 21.06 15.14 -12.23
N ALA A 10 21.69 14.81 -11.10
CA ALA A 10 22.85 13.94 -11.12
C ALA A 10 22.36 12.63 -11.74
N SER A 11 22.86 12.31 -12.94
CA SER A 11 22.68 11.00 -13.55
C SER A 11 23.43 10.01 -12.68
N GLY A 12 22.76 9.47 -11.68
CA GLY A 12 23.35 8.41 -10.90
C GLY A 12 23.45 7.14 -11.74
N THR A 13 24.37 6.27 -11.34
CA THR A 13 24.62 5.01 -12.04
C THR A 13 24.05 3.91 -11.17
N TRP A 14 23.00 3.24 -11.66
CA TRP A 14 22.40 2.10 -10.97
C TRP A 14 23.45 1.06 -10.64
N GLN A 15 23.60 0.71 -9.35
CA GLN A 15 24.59 -0.23 -8.86
C GLN A 15 23.93 -1.39 -8.12
N SER A 16 24.29 -2.62 -8.50
CA SER A 16 23.94 -3.81 -7.74
C SER A 16 24.87 -4.01 -6.54
N LEU A 17 24.47 -4.85 -5.58
CA LEU A 17 25.27 -5.11 -4.38
C LEU A 17 26.49 -6.02 -4.64
N GLY A 18 26.57 -6.68 -5.81
CA GLY A 18 27.65 -7.61 -6.14
C GLY A 18 27.51 -8.96 -5.43
N ASN A 19 28.64 -9.53 -5.01
CA ASN A 19 28.72 -10.89 -4.50
C ASN A 19 28.52 -10.98 -2.97
N VAL A 20 27.89 -12.05 -2.52
CA VAL A 20 27.79 -12.40 -1.10
C VAL A 20 29.18 -12.81 -0.58
N THR A 21 29.70 -12.06 0.38
CA THR A 21 31.00 -12.29 1.03
C THR A 21 30.89 -13.08 2.33
N SER A 22 29.76 -12.99 3.05
CA SER A 22 29.52 -13.78 4.27
C SER A 22 28.03 -13.98 4.53
N VAL A 23 27.73 -14.98 5.35
CA VAL A 23 26.37 -15.37 5.75
C VAL A 23 26.37 -15.53 7.26
N LYS A 24 25.45 -14.84 7.92
CA LYS A 24 25.19 -14.99 9.35
C LYS A 24 23.80 -15.59 9.51
N GLU A 25 23.72 -16.73 10.18
CA GLU A 25 22.42 -17.32 10.50
C GLU A 25 21.72 -16.51 11.61
N LEU A 26 20.43 -16.33 11.44
CA LEU A 26 19.51 -15.67 12.36
C LEU A 26 18.47 -16.69 12.84
N PRO A 27 17.74 -16.43 13.94
CA PRO A 27 16.72 -17.36 14.45
C PRO A 27 15.67 -17.79 13.42
N HIS A 28 15.34 -16.91 12.46
CA HIS A 28 14.29 -17.14 11.46
C HIS A 28 14.79 -16.99 10.02
N GLY A 29 16.10 -17.03 9.78
CA GLY A 29 16.62 -16.81 8.43
C GLY A 29 18.11 -16.51 8.42
N VAL A 30 18.52 -15.59 7.54
CA VAL A 30 19.93 -15.23 7.36
C VAL A 30 20.11 -13.74 7.13
N GLU A 31 21.26 -13.22 7.54
CA GLU A 31 21.82 -11.93 7.11
C GLU A 31 23.03 -12.18 6.22
N LEU A 32 22.99 -11.64 5.01
CA LEU A 32 24.02 -11.76 3.98
C LEU A 32 24.83 -10.45 3.97
N SER A 33 26.14 -10.56 3.83
CA SER A 33 26.99 -9.40 3.54
C SER A 33 27.40 -9.41 2.08
N ALA A 34 27.35 -8.25 1.42
CA ALA A 34 27.91 -8.02 0.09
C ALA A 34 28.71 -6.71 0.12
N GLY A 35 30.02 -6.82 0.39
CA GLY A 35 30.82 -5.67 0.80
C GLY A 35 30.28 -5.01 2.07
N LYS A 36 29.98 -3.71 2.01
CA LYS A 36 29.32 -2.99 3.12
C LYS A 36 27.83 -3.25 3.22
N ALA A 37 27.18 -3.69 2.15
CA ALA A 37 25.75 -3.89 2.14
C ALA A 37 25.35 -5.10 2.99
N ARG A 38 24.11 -5.07 3.47
CA ARG A 38 23.47 -6.17 4.20
C ARG A 38 22.13 -6.50 3.54
N VAL A 39 21.80 -7.78 3.46
CA VAL A 39 20.48 -8.27 3.03
C VAL A 39 19.99 -9.27 4.05
N ARG A 40 18.79 -9.06 4.59
CA ARG A 40 18.12 -10.02 5.47
C ARG A 40 17.05 -10.76 4.70
N VAL A 41 17.03 -12.08 4.86
CA VAL A 41 16.00 -12.97 4.34
C VAL A 41 15.46 -13.74 5.53
N GLU A 42 14.25 -13.39 5.96
CA GLU A 42 13.66 -13.86 7.20
C GLU A 42 12.29 -14.46 6.96
N THR A 43 12.03 -15.58 7.62
CA THR A 43 10.74 -16.26 7.57
C THR A 43 9.81 -15.65 8.60
N ILE A 44 8.63 -15.21 8.15
CA ILE A 44 7.57 -14.67 9.01
C ILE A 44 6.56 -15.76 9.35
N THR A 45 6.17 -16.54 8.34
CA THR A 45 5.30 -17.72 8.47
C THR A 45 5.81 -18.80 7.51
N PRO A 46 5.32 -20.04 7.57
CA PRO A 46 5.66 -21.05 6.58
C PRO A 46 5.38 -20.68 5.12
N ASN A 47 4.60 -19.62 4.89
CA ASN A 47 4.19 -19.12 3.59
C ASN A 47 4.74 -17.72 3.27
N ILE A 48 5.35 -17.03 4.23
CA ILE A 48 5.76 -15.63 4.09
C ILE A 48 7.24 -15.47 4.39
N ILE A 49 7.99 -14.93 3.42
CA ILE A 49 9.40 -14.57 3.56
C ILE A 49 9.52 -13.06 3.38
N ARG A 50 10.10 -12.38 4.37
CA ARG A 50 10.48 -10.96 4.30
C ARG A 50 11.91 -10.84 3.80
N VAL A 51 12.14 -9.86 2.92
CA VAL A 51 13.45 -9.54 2.40
C VAL A 51 13.72 -8.05 2.56
N ARG A 52 14.80 -7.72 3.26
CA ARG A 52 15.23 -6.34 3.50
C ARG A 52 16.62 -6.12 2.92
N TYR A 53 16.83 -5.01 2.22
CA TYR A 53 18.12 -4.61 1.69
C TYR A 53 18.58 -3.31 2.36
N SER A 54 19.84 -3.29 2.78
CA SER A 54 20.53 -2.09 3.25
C SER A 54 21.86 -1.92 2.51
N PRO A 55 21.92 -1.05 1.48
CA PRO A 55 23.14 -0.79 0.73
C PRO A 55 24.31 -0.24 1.57
N GLN A 56 23.99 0.44 2.68
CA GLN A 56 24.98 1.01 3.60
C GLN A 56 25.26 0.13 4.83
N GLY A 57 24.60 -1.01 4.94
CA GLY A 57 24.83 -2.03 5.97
C GLY A 57 24.10 -1.81 7.29
N SER A 58 23.33 -0.73 7.43
CA SER A 58 22.45 -0.44 8.56
C SER A 58 20.98 -0.46 8.13
N PHE A 59 20.17 -1.30 8.75
CA PHE A 59 18.72 -1.33 8.53
C PHE A 59 18.04 -0.15 9.23
N ALA A 60 16.98 0.38 8.61
CA ALA A 60 16.06 1.29 9.25
C ALA A 60 15.37 0.61 10.46
N PRO A 61 14.80 1.37 11.40
CA PRO A 61 13.97 0.82 12.47
C PRO A 61 12.92 -0.13 11.89
N ASP A 62 12.72 -1.27 12.56
CA ASP A 62 11.72 -2.25 12.13
C ASP A 62 10.31 -1.72 12.41
N HIS A 63 9.77 -0.99 11.46
CA HIS A 63 8.48 -0.32 11.55
C HIS A 63 7.76 -0.38 10.21
N SER A 64 6.48 -0.72 10.25
CA SER A 64 5.56 -0.68 9.12
C SER A 64 4.26 0.01 9.54
N PHE A 65 3.67 0.77 8.62
CA PHE A 65 2.32 1.31 8.78
C PHE A 65 1.23 0.30 8.38
N ALA A 66 1.60 -0.80 7.71
CA ALA A 66 0.67 -1.80 7.19
C ALA A 66 0.73 -3.10 7.98
N VAL A 67 1.93 -3.58 8.33
CA VAL A 67 2.10 -4.86 9.01
C VAL A 67 1.75 -4.74 10.50
N VAL A 68 0.87 -5.62 10.98
CA VAL A 68 0.44 -5.61 12.40
C VAL A 68 1.51 -6.25 13.31
N SER A 69 1.70 -5.69 14.50
CA SER A 69 2.74 -6.14 15.45
C SER A 69 2.47 -7.50 16.10
N ASN A 70 1.23 -7.96 16.12
CA ASN A 70 0.80 -9.20 16.79
C ASN A 70 0.44 -10.29 15.77
N ILE A 71 1.38 -10.67 14.90
CA ILE A 71 1.20 -11.83 14.03
C ILE A 71 1.24 -13.09 14.92
N ALA A 72 0.08 -13.55 15.36
CA ALA A 72 -0.06 -14.75 16.17
C ALA A 72 0.17 -16.00 15.31
N LYS A 73 1.42 -16.35 15.02
CA LYS A 73 1.75 -17.56 14.26
C LYS A 73 2.99 -18.28 14.83
N PRO A 74 3.02 -19.62 14.78
CA PRO A 74 4.08 -20.42 15.38
C PRO A 74 5.41 -20.09 14.73
N VAL A 75 6.45 -19.96 15.57
CA VAL A 75 7.83 -19.83 15.12
C VAL A 75 8.15 -20.98 14.17
N PRO A 76 8.41 -20.74 12.88
CA PRO A 76 8.71 -21.82 11.96
C PRO A 76 10.07 -22.43 12.32
N ASN A 77 10.17 -23.75 12.25
CA ASN A 77 11.47 -24.44 12.28
C ASN A 77 12.19 -24.15 10.96
N VAL A 78 12.95 -23.06 10.94
CA VAL A 78 13.75 -22.67 9.78
C VAL A 78 14.99 -23.54 9.72
N SER A 79 15.25 -24.14 8.56
CA SER A 79 16.54 -24.80 8.30
C SER A 79 17.29 -24.07 7.19
N VAL A 80 18.58 -23.84 7.43
CA VAL A 80 19.49 -23.19 6.48
C VAL A 80 20.44 -24.24 5.93
N GLN A 81 20.49 -24.39 4.60
CA GLN A 81 21.55 -25.15 3.94
C GLN A 81 22.44 -24.22 3.13
N GLN A 82 23.74 -24.37 3.30
CA GLN A 82 24.73 -23.58 2.59
C GLN A 82 25.52 -24.46 1.61
N SER A 83 25.76 -23.93 0.42
CA SER A 83 26.68 -24.47 -0.57
C SER A 83 27.67 -23.39 -1.02
N ALA A 84 28.63 -23.79 -1.86
CA ALA A 84 29.60 -22.86 -2.45
C ALA A 84 28.93 -21.74 -3.26
N ASP A 85 27.80 -22.03 -3.90
CA ASP A 85 27.14 -21.10 -4.83
C ASP A 85 25.87 -20.45 -4.24
N SER A 86 25.30 -21.02 -3.18
CA SER A 86 24.01 -20.56 -2.66
C SER A 86 23.81 -20.79 -1.16
N VAL A 87 22.78 -20.13 -0.62
CA VAL A 87 22.21 -20.35 0.71
C VAL A 87 20.72 -20.59 0.53
N THR A 88 20.19 -21.69 1.05
CA THR A 88 18.76 -22.00 0.98
C THR A 88 18.15 -21.96 2.38
N ILE A 89 17.12 -21.15 2.55
CA ILE A 89 16.33 -21.01 3.76
C ILE A 89 15.01 -21.74 3.52
N ASN A 90 14.73 -22.78 4.31
CA ASN A 90 13.48 -23.54 4.23
C ASN A 90 12.58 -23.17 5.39
N ALA A 91 11.39 -22.70 5.05
CA ALA A 91 10.42 -22.18 6.01
C ALA A 91 9.18 -23.07 6.21
N GLY A 92 9.04 -24.15 5.42
CA GLY A 92 7.80 -24.90 5.27
C GLY A 92 7.37 -24.85 3.80
N ALA A 93 6.20 -24.26 3.51
CA ALA A 93 5.59 -24.24 2.18
C ALA A 93 6.41 -23.52 1.10
N VAL A 94 7.28 -22.59 1.51
CA VAL A 94 8.16 -21.83 0.62
C VAL A 94 9.62 -21.90 1.09
N GLN A 95 10.53 -21.85 0.12
CA GLN A 95 11.97 -21.75 0.33
C GLN A 95 12.50 -20.47 -0.31
N ALA A 96 13.47 -19.80 0.31
CA ALA A 96 14.26 -18.76 -0.34
C ALA A 96 15.67 -19.28 -0.61
N LYS A 97 16.05 -19.29 -1.89
CA LYS A 97 17.40 -19.61 -2.34
C LYS A 97 18.11 -18.33 -2.76
N VAL A 98 19.18 -18.02 -2.06
CA VAL A 98 20.06 -16.88 -2.32
C VAL A 98 21.28 -17.38 -3.08
N PHE A 99 21.47 -16.92 -4.31
CA PHE A 99 22.70 -17.12 -5.08
C PHE A 99 23.78 -16.16 -4.60
N ARG A 100 25.03 -16.62 -4.54
CA ARG A 100 26.15 -15.82 -3.99
C ARG A 100 26.81 -14.89 -5.00
N SER A 101 26.83 -15.23 -6.29
CA SER A 101 27.62 -14.51 -7.30
C SER A 101 26.86 -14.36 -8.63
N PRO A 102 26.26 -13.18 -8.92
CA PRO A 102 25.98 -12.11 -7.97
C PRO A 102 24.85 -12.49 -6.99
N LEU A 103 24.64 -11.67 -5.97
CA LEU A 103 23.51 -11.79 -5.04
C LEU A 103 22.20 -11.72 -5.82
N ARG A 104 21.45 -12.82 -5.81
CA ARG A 104 20.10 -12.95 -6.39
C ARG A 104 19.26 -13.87 -5.51
N ILE A 105 17.94 -13.68 -5.50
CA ILE A 105 17.01 -14.47 -4.70
C ILE A 105 15.99 -15.16 -5.61
N ALA A 106 15.81 -16.45 -5.40
CA ALA A 106 14.70 -17.24 -5.94
C ALA A 106 13.82 -17.75 -4.80
N PHE A 107 12.53 -17.77 -5.02
CA PHE A 107 11.52 -18.38 -4.16
C PHE A 107 11.01 -19.66 -4.80
N LEU A 108 11.04 -20.74 -4.04
CA LEU A 108 10.69 -22.08 -4.51
C LEU A 108 9.60 -22.68 -3.62
N ASP A 109 8.80 -23.58 -4.19
CA ASP A 109 7.90 -24.42 -3.40
C ASP A 109 8.68 -25.51 -2.63
N GLU A 110 7.97 -26.31 -1.83
CA GLU A 110 8.52 -27.45 -1.09
C GLU A 110 9.24 -28.48 -1.97
N LYS A 111 8.90 -28.56 -3.27
CA LYS A 111 9.48 -29.50 -4.22
C LYS A 111 10.72 -28.92 -4.93
N GLY A 112 11.07 -27.67 -4.66
CA GLY A 112 12.16 -26.96 -5.33
C GLY A 112 11.77 -26.42 -6.72
N THR A 113 10.48 -26.31 -7.01
CA THR A 113 9.98 -25.63 -8.23
C THR A 113 10.12 -24.13 -8.03
N VAL A 114 10.76 -23.43 -8.97
CA VAL A 114 10.87 -21.97 -8.91
C VAL A 114 9.50 -21.33 -9.11
N ILE A 115 9.05 -20.56 -8.11
CA ILE A 115 7.80 -19.81 -8.16
C ILE A 115 8.07 -18.39 -8.70
N SER A 116 9.07 -17.70 -8.14
CA SER A 116 9.51 -16.37 -8.58
C SER A 116 11.02 -16.26 -8.36
N GLN A 117 11.74 -15.54 -9.21
CA GLN A 117 13.18 -15.33 -9.04
C GLN A 117 13.62 -13.99 -9.61
N ASP A 118 14.70 -13.44 -9.06
CA ASP A 118 15.37 -12.26 -9.62
C ASP A 118 15.75 -12.50 -11.09
N GLN A 119 15.61 -11.46 -11.91
CA GLN A 119 16.02 -11.51 -13.31
C GLN A 119 17.56 -11.64 -13.38
N PRO A 120 18.13 -12.64 -14.08
CA PRO A 120 19.56 -12.94 -14.05
C PRO A 120 20.53 -11.83 -14.47
N GLU A 121 20.14 -11.03 -15.47
CA GLU A 121 20.89 -9.92 -16.06
C GLU A 121 20.59 -8.57 -15.39
N HIS A 122 19.50 -8.50 -14.61
CA HIS A 122 19.05 -7.31 -13.90
C HIS A 122 18.91 -7.58 -12.38
N PRO A 123 20.03 -7.73 -11.65
CA PRO A 123 19.99 -7.83 -10.20
C PRO A 123 19.38 -6.57 -9.57
N VAL A 124 18.90 -6.69 -8.33
CA VAL A 124 18.47 -5.52 -7.54
C VAL A 124 19.56 -4.46 -7.55
N ALA A 125 19.19 -3.23 -7.91
CA ALA A 125 20.09 -2.12 -8.07
C ALA A 125 19.59 -0.88 -7.33
N PHE A 126 20.53 -0.01 -7.01
CA PHE A 126 20.32 1.21 -6.24
C PHE A 126 20.95 2.41 -6.94
N ASP A 127 20.32 3.57 -6.81
CA ASP A 127 20.89 4.85 -7.20
C ASP A 127 20.60 5.90 -6.12
N GLY A 128 21.61 6.21 -5.31
CA GLY A 128 21.40 7.03 -4.11
C GLY A 128 20.35 6.41 -3.17
N PRO A 129 19.24 7.10 -2.86
CA PRO A 129 18.14 6.56 -2.06
C PRO A 129 17.18 5.66 -2.87
N GLU A 130 17.24 5.71 -4.20
CA GLU A 130 16.33 4.97 -5.07
C GLU A 130 16.75 3.51 -5.18
N PHE A 131 15.77 2.64 -5.40
CA PHE A 131 16.02 1.23 -5.67
C PHE A 131 15.09 0.68 -6.75
N ARG A 132 15.54 -0.39 -7.39
CA ARG A 132 14.73 -1.17 -8.32
C ARG A 132 15.12 -2.64 -8.23
N GLY A 133 14.11 -3.49 -8.21
CA GLY A 133 14.24 -4.95 -8.29
C GLY A 133 13.54 -5.47 -9.54
N TRP A 134 14.12 -6.47 -10.18
CA TRP A 134 13.54 -7.15 -11.33
C TRP A 134 13.37 -8.63 -11.03
N LYS A 135 12.25 -9.19 -11.46
CA LYS A 135 11.93 -10.60 -11.37
C LYS A 135 11.64 -11.11 -12.78
N THR A 136 12.00 -12.36 -13.06
CA THR A 136 11.64 -12.97 -14.36
C THR A 136 10.13 -13.02 -14.53
N MET A 137 9.65 -12.80 -15.75
CA MET A 137 8.24 -12.78 -16.11
C MET A 137 7.94 -13.82 -17.21
N PRO A 138 7.62 -15.07 -16.82
CA PRO A 138 7.20 -16.10 -17.76
C PRO A 138 5.98 -15.68 -18.60
N GLU A 139 5.83 -16.26 -19.80
CA GLU A 139 4.77 -15.88 -20.74
C GLU A 139 3.35 -16.16 -20.21
N ASP A 140 3.19 -17.20 -19.40
CA ASP A 140 1.92 -17.65 -18.80
C ASP A 140 1.68 -17.10 -17.39
N GLU A 141 2.48 -16.11 -16.95
CA GLU A 141 2.31 -15.43 -15.67
C GLU A 141 1.49 -14.15 -15.82
N HIS A 142 0.47 -14.02 -14.98
CA HIS A 142 -0.47 -12.92 -14.95
C HIS A 142 -0.42 -12.19 -13.61
N TYR A 143 -0.65 -10.87 -13.63
CA TYR A 143 -0.46 -10.00 -12.47
C TYR A 143 -1.72 -9.20 -12.16
N PHE A 144 -2.04 -9.06 -10.87
CA PHE A 144 -3.29 -8.48 -10.39
C PHE A 144 -3.04 -7.63 -9.13
N ALA A 145 -4.10 -7.03 -8.60
CA ALA A 145 -4.15 -6.24 -7.37
C ALA A 145 -3.60 -4.81 -7.52
N LEU A 146 -2.59 -4.40 -6.76
CA LEU A 146 -2.10 -3.01 -6.67
C LEU A 146 -3.08 -1.96 -6.11
N GLY A 147 -4.22 -2.40 -5.57
CA GLY A 147 -5.24 -1.53 -4.99
C GLY A 147 -6.22 -1.00 -6.02
N ASP A 148 -6.53 0.29 -5.97
CA ASP A 148 -7.50 0.94 -6.85
C ASP A 148 -6.82 1.47 -8.12
N LYS A 149 -6.42 0.54 -8.99
CA LYS A 149 -5.90 0.84 -10.33
C LYS A 149 -7.00 0.81 -11.39
N SER A 150 -6.89 1.68 -12.38
CA SER A 150 -7.72 1.68 -13.57
C SER A 150 -7.17 0.71 -14.63
N GLY A 151 -7.97 0.45 -15.66
CA GLY A 151 -7.59 -0.38 -16.78
C GLY A 151 -7.99 -1.86 -16.62
N PRO A 152 -7.41 -2.74 -17.45
CA PRO A 152 -7.68 -4.18 -17.41
C PRO A 152 -7.30 -4.80 -16.06
N LEU A 153 -8.04 -5.84 -15.65
CA LEU A 153 -7.76 -6.59 -14.41
C LEU A 153 -6.37 -7.24 -14.42
N ASP A 154 -5.96 -7.78 -15.57
CA ASP A 154 -4.61 -8.31 -15.74
C ASP A 154 -3.65 -7.19 -16.11
N HIS A 155 -2.65 -6.99 -15.26
CA HIS A 155 -1.68 -5.93 -15.32
C HIS A 155 -0.48 -6.24 -16.23
N ARG A 156 -0.43 -7.43 -16.85
CA ARG A 156 0.64 -7.80 -17.77
C ARG A 156 0.79 -6.76 -18.89
N ASN A 157 2.03 -6.34 -19.14
CA ASN A 157 2.45 -5.28 -20.07
C ASN A 157 1.99 -3.85 -19.69
N LEU A 158 1.54 -3.64 -18.45
CA LEU A 158 1.20 -2.33 -17.90
C LEU A 158 2.22 -1.89 -16.85
N ALA A 159 2.18 -0.61 -16.50
CA ALA A 159 3.00 -0.03 -15.45
C ALA A 159 2.17 0.96 -14.63
N PHE A 160 2.44 1.02 -13.33
CA PHE A 160 1.66 1.76 -12.35
C PHE A 160 2.55 2.51 -11.36
N THR A 161 2.10 3.69 -10.96
CA THR A 161 2.71 4.53 -9.94
C THR A 161 1.95 4.44 -8.63
N MET A 162 2.67 4.34 -7.53
CA MET A 162 2.15 4.32 -6.16
C MET A 162 2.28 5.72 -5.56
N TRP A 163 1.25 6.54 -5.77
CA TRP A 163 1.19 7.90 -5.26
C TRP A 163 -0.26 8.37 -5.17
N ASN A 164 -0.81 8.47 -3.95
CA ASN A 164 -2.20 8.92 -3.75
C ASN A 164 -2.40 10.29 -4.41
N THR A 165 -3.25 10.34 -5.43
CA THR A 165 -3.44 11.49 -6.30
C THR A 165 -4.94 11.76 -6.45
N ASP A 166 -5.34 13.01 -6.23
CA ASP A 166 -6.68 13.46 -6.58
C ASP A 166 -6.79 13.66 -8.10
N ALA A 167 -7.30 12.63 -8.78
CA ALA A 167 -7.47 12.59 -10.23
C ALA A 167 -8.96 12.70 -10.61
N PHE A 168 -9.55 13.87 -10.39
CA PHE A 168 -10.96 14.11 -10.75
C PHE A 168 -11.24 13.85 -12.23
N GLY A 169 -12.34 13.14 -12.52
CA GLY A 169 -12.74 12.84 -13.90
C GLY A 169 -11.83 11.84 -14.63
N TRP A 170 -11.09 11.02 -13.87
CA TRP A 170 -10.22 9.97 -14.39
C TRP A 170 -10.90 9.08 -15.44
N GLN A 171 -10.10 8.57 -16.37
CA GLN A 171 -10.50 7.71 -17.48
C GLN A 171 -9.86 6.33 -17.35
N GLU A 172 -10.22 5.41 -18.23
CA GLU A 172 -9.80 4.00 -18.17
C GLU A 172 -8.29 3.76 -18.01
N SER A 173 -7.43 4.67 -18.49
CA SER A 173 -5.97 4.55 -18.39
C SER A 173 -5.31 5.54 -17.42
N THR A 174 -6.08 6.22 -16.56
CA THR A 174 -5.53 7.20 -15.62
C THR A 174 -4.88 6.49 -14.43
N ASP A 175 -3.59 6.74 -14.24
CA ASP A 175 -2.81 6.32 -13.09
C ASP A 175 -1.76 7.41 -12.80
N PRO A 176 -1.46 7.73 -11.53
CA PRO A 176 -2.03 7.17 -10.30
C PRO A 176 -3.44 7.70 -9.93
N LEU A 177 -4.08 7.02 -8.97
CA LEU A 177 -5.39 7.34 -8.42
C LEU A 177 -5.32 7.54 -6.88
N TYR A 178 -6.45 7.39 -6.18
CA TYR A 178 -6.65 7.85 -4.81
C TYR A 178 -5.96 7.01 -3.73
N LYS A 179 -5.68 5.71 -3.97
CA LYS A 179 -5.07 4.83 -2.96
C LYS A 179 -3.84 4.14 -3.53
N THR A 180 -3.01 3.70 -2.58
CA THR A 180 -1.74 3.05 -2.84
C THR A 180 -1.70 1.82 -1.95
N ILE A 181 -1.83 0.64 -2.56
CA ILE A 181 -1.68 -0.65 -1.90
C ILE A 181 -0.64 -1.43 -2.70
N PRO A 182 0.66 -1.33 -2.37
CA PRO A 182 1.76 -1.89 -3.15
C PRO A 182 1.90 -3.42 -2.94
N PHE A 183 0.78 -4.13 -3.08
CA PHE A 183 0.65 -5.57 -3.04
C PHE A 183 0.21 -6.06 -4.41
N LEU A 184 1.05 -6.86 -5.07
CA LEU A 184 0.69 -7.57 -6.28
C LEU A 184 0.32 -9.02 -5.96
N LEU A 185 -0.58 -9.56 -6.77
CA LEU A 185 -0.92 -10.98 -6.81
C LEU A 185 -0.53 -11.52 -8.18
N ALA A 186 0.27 -12.57 -8.22
CA ALA A 186 0.69 -13.23 -9.44
C ALA A 186 0.13 -14.66 -9.51
N LYS A 187 -0.19 -15.10 -10.74
CA LYS A 187 -0.75 -16.42 -11.02
C LYS A 187 -0.05 -17.02 -12.25
N ARG A 188 0.49 -18.22 -12.12
CA ARG A 188 1.13 -18.98 -13.21
C ARG A 188 0.83 -20.47 -13.07
N GLY A 189 0.12 -21.05 -14.05
CA GLY A 189 -0.26 -22.47 -13.98
C GLY A 189 -0.94 -22.84 -12.65
N ALA A 190 -0.37 -23.78 -11.90
CA ALA A 190 -0.85 -24.21 -10.58
C ALA A 190 -0.26 -23.43 -9.38
N ALA A 191 0.56 -22.41 -9.64
CA ALA A 191 1.19 -21.58 -8.63
C ALA A 191 0.53 -20.20 -8.57
N ALA A 192 0.39 -19.67 -7.36
CA ALA A 192 0.12 -18.27 -7.11
C ALA A 192 1.02 -17.77 -5.98
N TYR A 193 1.31 -16.47 -6.03
CA TYR A 193 2.07 -15.80 -4.99
C TYR A 193 1.69 -14.32 -4.93
N GLY A 194 2.01 -13.69 -3.82
CA GLY A 194 1.90 -12.26 -3.63
C GLY A 194 3.27 -11.66 -3.36
N MET A 195 3.42 -10.38 -3.68
CA MET A 195 4.56 -9.58 -3.27
C MET A 195 4.06 -8.25 -2.74
N PHE A 196 4.34 -7.96 -1.48
CA PHE A 196 4.00 -6.70 -0.83
C PHE A 196 5.28 -5.89 -0.59
N LEU A 197 5.38 -4.73 -1.21
CA LEU A 197 6.48 -3.78 -0.98
C LEU A 197 6.10 -2.88 0.20
N ASP A 198 6.78 -3.04 1.33
CA ASP A 198 6.52 -2.31 2.56
C ASP A 198 7.26 -0.98 2.56
N ASN A 199 6.85 -0.10 1.65
CA ASN A 199 7.47 1.20 1.43
C ASN A 199 6.40 2.25 1.12
N THR A 200 6.46 3.39 1.81
CA THR A 200 5.49 4.49 1.71
C THR A 200 5.94 5.65 0.80
N TYR A 201 7.14 5.57 0.23
CA TYR A 201 7.61 6.53 -0.76
C TYR A 201 6.89 6.31 -2.08
N ARG A 202 7.03 7.29 -2.99
CA ARG A 202 6.57 7.15 -4.37
C ARG A 202 7.27 5.95 -4.99
N SER A 203 6.49 4.94 -5.31
CA SER A 203 6.98 3.68 -5.88
C SER A 203 6.36 3.39 -7.24
N SER A 204 6.93 2.42 -7.94
CA SER A 204 6.49 2.00 -9.27
C SER A 204 6.49 0.48 -9.39
N PHE A 205 5.58 -0.03 -10.22
CA PHE A 205 5.52 -1.42 -10.65
C PHE A 205 5.40 -1.43 -12.17
N ASP A 206 6.24 -2.21 -12.85
CA ASP A 206 6.22 -2.39 -14.31
C ASP A 206 6.14 -3.88 -14.61
N PHE A 207 5.14 -4.32 -15.35
CA PHE A 207 4.91 -5.74 -15.67
C PHE A 207 5.30 -6.05 -17.11
N GLY A 208 6.55 -5.75 -17.45
CA GLY A 208 7.15 -6.05 -18.74
C GLY A 208 6.80 -5.08 -19.86
N LYS A 209 6.47 -3.84 -19.47
CA LYS A 209 6.35 -2.71 -20.39
C LYS A 209 7.73 -2.12 -20.71
N GLU A 210 8.64 -2.06 -19.73
CA GLU A 210 10.04 -1.66 -19.94
C GLU A 210 10.89 -2.82 -20.47
N LEU A 211 10.75 -4.02 -19.89
CA LEU A 211 11.54 -5.21 -20.22
C LEU A 211 10.64 -6.43 -20.39
N ARG A 212 10.46 -6.93 -21.63
CA ARG A 212 9.43 -7.92 -22.00
C ARG A 212 9.40 -9.19 -21.14
N ASP A 213 10.55 -9.65 -20.66
CA ASP A 213 10.76 -10.89 -19.90
C ASP A 213 10.99 -10.64 -18.39
N ALA A 214 10.71 -9.43 -17.91
CA ALA A 214 10.80 -9.09 -16.50
C ALA A 214 9.63 -8.22 -16.03
N TYR A 215 9.20 -8.43 -14.79
CA TYR A 215 8.50 -7.38 -14.06
C TYR A 215 9.45 -6.74 -13.07
N SER A 216 9.26 -5.44 -12.81
CA SER A 216 10.07 -4.69 -11.88
C SER A 216 9.22 -3.91 -10.89
N PHE A 217 9.85 -3.57 -9.78
CA PHE A 217 9.29 -2.69 -8.76
C PHE A 217 10.41 -1.84 -8.17
N GLY A 218 10.09 -0.60 -7.81
CA GLY A 218 11.09 0.33 -7.31
C GLY A 218 10.48 1.49 -6.55
N SER A 219 11.33 2.31 -5.94
CA SER A 219 10.92 3.46 -5.14
C SER A 219 11.93 4.58 -5.26
N ASP A 220 11.44 5.82 -5.19
CA ASP A 220 12.24 7.04 -5.15
C ASP A 220 12.98 7.20 -3.81
N GLY A 221 12.71 6.32 -2.83
CA GLY A 221 13.35 6.32 -1.53
C GLY A 221 12.85 5.25 -0.56
N GLY A 222 13.29 5.36 0.69
CA GLY A 222 12.99 4.40 1.75
C GLY A 222 13.84 3.13 1.67
N GLU A 223 13.59 2.19 2.58
CA GLU A 223 14.26 0.89 2.56
C GLU A 223 13.57 -0.02 1.52
N LEU A 224 14.36 -0.84 0.81
CA LEU A 224 13.81 -1.96 0.04
C LEU A 224 13.47 -3.09 1.02
N ASP A 225 12.21 -3.12 1.42
CA ASP A 225 11.61 -4.10 2.32
C ASP A 225 10.37 -4.69 1.65
N TYR A 226 10.38 -5.99 1.37
CA TYR A 226 9.24 -6.64 0.74
C TYR A 226 8.97 -8.03 1.32
N TYR A 227 7.71 -8.45 1.23
CA TYR A 227 7.23 -9.75 1.66
C TYR A 227 6.83 -10.56 0.44
N PHE A 228 7.45 -11.72 0.27
CA PHE A 228 7.00 -12.75 -0.65
C PHE A 228 6.01 -13.67 0.06
N ILE A 229 4.83 -13.87 -0.54
CA ILE A 229 3.69 -14.55 0.08
C ILE A 229 3.27 -15.71 -0.82
N TYR A 230 3.59 -16.93 -0.44
CA TYR A 230 3.23 -18.11 -1.21
C TYR A 230 1.86 -18.67 -0.81
N GLY A 231 1.04 -18.94 -1.81
CA GLY A 231 -0.19 -19.71 -1.65
C GLY A 231 -0.56 -20.25 -3.02
N PRO A 232 -0.48 -21.57 -3.29
CA PRO A 232 -0.69 -22.12 -4.63
C PRO A 232 -2.03 -21.69 -5.25
N GLU A 233 -3.01 -21.32 -4.41
CA GLU A 233 -4.24 -20.66 -4.84
C GLU A 233 -4.25 -19.16 -4.46
N PRO A 234 -4.77 -18.27 -5.34
CA PRO A 234 -4.96 -16.85 -5.04
C PRO A 234 -5.66 -16.55 -3.71
N LYS A 235 -6.63 -17.39 -3.34
CA LYS A 235 -7.33 -17.29 -2.06
C LYS A 235 -6.37 -17.36 -0.88
N GLN A 236 -5.46 -18.33 -0.89
CA GLN A 236 -4.48 -18.52 0.18
C GLN A 236 -3.48 -17.36 0.24
N VAL A 237 -3.08 -16.80 -0.91
CA VAL A 237 -2.23 -15.59 -0.96
C VAL A 237 -2.91 -14.44 -0.23
N VAL A 238 -4.21 -14.20 -0.48
CA VAL A 238 -4.97 -13.13 0.17
C VAL A 238 -5.20 -13.43 1.67
N GLU A 239 -5.45 -14.67 2.05
CA GLU A 239 -5.57 -15.08 3.45
C GLU A 239 -4.28 -14.85 4.26
N GLU A 240 -3.12 -15.13 3.65
CA GLU A 240 -1.81 -14.87 4.25
C GLU A 240 -1.48 -13.37 4.27
N PHE A 241 -1.72 -12.65 3.17
CA PHE A 241 -1.52 -11.19 3.13
C PHE A 241 -2.38 -10.46 4.18
N THR A 242 -3.67 -10.78 4.28
CA THR A 242 -4.54 -10.18 5.32
C THR A 242 -4.21 -10.65 6.73
N SER A 243 -3.53 -11.78 6.91
CA SER A 243 -2.98 -12.16 8.21
C SER A 243 -1.77 -11.30 8.61
N LEU A 244 -1.04 -10.76 7.62
CA LEU A 244 0.11 -9.88 7.80
C LEU A 244 -0.32 -8.43 8.06
N VAL A 245 -1.29 -7.91 7.30
CA VAL A 245 -1.71 -6.49 7.37
C VAL A 245 -2.98 -6.26 8.19
N GLY A 246 -3.55 -7.32 8.76
CA GLY A 246 -4.78 -7.27 9.54
C GLY A 246 -6.03 -7.62 8.72
N ARG A 247 -6.96 -8.33 9.36
CA ARG A 247 -8.25 -8.69 8.77
C ARG A 247 -9.28 -7.64 9.13
N MET A 248 -10.02 -7.18 8.13
CA MET A 248 -11.13 -6.25 8.33
C MET A 248 -12.18 -6.90 9.25
N PRO A 249 -12.62 -6.23 10.33
CA PRO A 249 -13.77 -6.70 11.10
C PRO A 249 -15.03 -6.65 10.23
N LEU A 250 -16.02 -7.49 10.53
CA LEU A 250 -17.31 -7.40 9.85
C LEU A 250 -17.87 -5.97 10.02
N PRO A 251 -18.28 -5.30 8.93
CA PRO A 251 -18.87 -3.99 9.04
C PRO A 251 -20.22 -4.08 9.78
N PRO A 252 -20.70 -2.98 10.38
CA PRO A 252 -22.05 -2.93 10.92
C PRO A 252 -23.08 -3.34 9.86
N LEU A 253 -24.11 -4.10 10.24
CA LEU A 253 -25.07 -4.69 9.28
C LEU A 253 -25.69 -3.66 8.32
N PHE A 254 -25.97 -2.44 8.80
CA PHE A 254 -26.56 -1.37 7.98
C PHE A 254 -25.66 -0.93 6.80
N ALA A 255 -24.35 -1.17 6.88
CA ALA A 255 -23.41 -0.82 5.81
C ALA A 255 -23.56 -1.72 4.57
N LEU A 256 -24.21 -2.89 4.72
CA LEU A 256 -24.55 -3.79 3.61
C LEU A 256 -25.88 -3.41 2.93
N GLY A 257 -26.63 -2.48 3.51
CA GLY A 257 -27.88 -1.95 2.95
C GLY A 257 -27.65 -0.90 1.87
N TYR A 258 -28.75 -0.37 1.31
CA TYR A 258 -28.65 0.71 0.31
C TYR A 258 -28.26 2.03 0.98
N GLN A 259 -27.30 2.72 0.37
CA GLN A 259 -26.73 3.96 0.89
C GLN A 259 -26.92 5.09 -0.13
N GLN A 260 -27.56 6.19 0.30
CA GLN A 260 -27.84 7.34 -0.57
C GLN A 260 -26.86 8.48 -0.29
N CYS A 261 -26.14 8.91 -1.32
CA CYS A 261 -25.25 10.08 -1.30
C CYS A 261 -25.48 10.98 -2.52
N ARG A 262 -25.04 12.23 -2.43
CA ARG A 262 -24.87 13.21 -3.51
C ARG A 262 -24.02 14.37 -2.97
N TYR A 263 -23.13 14.92 -3.80
CA TYR A 263 -22.55 16.26 -3.62
C TYR A 263 -23.52 17.32 -4.21
N SER A 264 -24.36 18.02 -3.44
CA SER A 264 -24.69 17.88 -2.01
C SER A 264 -26.20 17.72 -1.81
N TYR A 265 -26.61 17.35 -0.59
CA TYR A 265 -27.98 17.55 -0.09
C TYR A 265 -28.04 18.72 0.90
N TYR A 266 -28.54 19.87 0.45
CA TYR A 266 -28.79 21.06 1.29
C TYR A 266 -29.97 21.86 0.72
N PRO A 267 -30.69 22.65 1.53
CA PRO A 267 -30.60 22.76 3.00
C PRO A 267 -31.21 21.53 3.70
N GLU A 268 -31.35 21.57 5.04
CA GLU A 268 -31.91 20.48 5.87
C GLU A 268 -33.21 19.86 5.31
N ALA A 269 -34.10 20.71 4.79
CA ALA A 269 -35.37 20.28 4.21
C ALA A 269 -35.17 19.28 3.06
N ARG A 270 -34.10 19.42 2.26
CA ARG A 270 -33.82 18.52 1.15
C ARG A 270 -33.42 17.12 1.64
N VAL A 271 -32.66 17.04 2.73
CA VAL A 271 -32.28 15.75 3.35
C VAL A 271 -33.54 15.03 3.87
N ARG A 272 -34.41 15.76 4.57
CA ARG A 272 -35.68 15.23 5.10
C ARG A 272 -36.62 14.76 3.98
N GLU A 273 -36.73 15.54 2.90
CA GLU A 273 -37.51 15.19 1.72
C GLU A 273 -37.04 13.87 1.12
N VAL A 274 -35.73 13.74 0.86
CA VAL A 274 -35.14 12.51 0.28
C VAL A 274 -35.45 11.30 1.17
N ALA A 275 -35.18 11.39 2.47
CA ALA A 275 -35.45 10.31 3.42
C ALA A 275 -36.95 9.94 3.47
N GLY A 276 -37.84 10.93 3.45
CA GLY A 276 -39.29 10.73 3.43
C GLY A 276 -39.75 10.02 2.15
N GLU A 277 -39.20 10.38 0.99
CA GLU A 277 -39.56 9.76 -0.29
C GLU A 277 -39.14 8.29 -0.38
N PHE A 278 -38.01 7.87 0.20
CA PHE A 278 -37.66 6.45 0.35
C PHE A 278 -38.77 5.67 1.07
N ARG A 279 -39.23 6.19 2.21
CA ARG A 279 -40.27 5.53 3.03
C ARG A 279 -41.62 5.53 2.32
N LYS A 280 -42.04 6.66 1.76
CA LYS A 280 -43.28 6.80 1.00
C LYS A 280 -43.34 5.86 -0.20
N ARG A 281 -42.22 5.71 -0.92
CA ARG A 281 -42.12 4.84 -2.11
C ARG A 281 -41.80 3.39 -1.78
N ARG A 282 -41.62 3.05 -0.50
CA ARG A 282 -41.23 1.70 -0.04
C ARG A 282 -39.93 1.20 -0.68
N ILE A 283 -38.98 2.11 -0.88
CA ILE A 283 -37.63 1.79 -1.33
C ILE A 283 -36.77 1.58 -0.07
N PRO A 284 -36.13 0.41 0.11
CA PRO A 284 -35.19 0.18 1.21
C PRO A 284 -34.02 1.17 1.16
N GLY A 285 -33.61 1.67 2.31
CA GLY A 285 -32.50 2.61 2.45
C GLY A 285 -32.09 2.72 3.91
N ASP A 286 -30.81 2.49 4.15
CA ASP A 286 -30.21 2.36 5.48
C ASP A 286 -29.33 3.56 5.85
N VAL A 287 -28.74 4.25 4.86
CA VAL A 287 -27.81 5.36 5.10
C VAL A 287 -28.16 6.58 4.24
N ILE A 288 -28.15 7.77 4.85
CA ILE A 288 -28.11 9.06 4.15
C ILE A 288 -26.76 9.72 4.44
N TYR A 289 -26.05 10.09 3.38
CA TYR A 289 -24.81 10.85 3.49
C TYR A 289 -25.06 12.36 3.51
N LEU A 290 -24.28 13.07 4.31
CA LEU A 290 -24.15 14.53 4.27
C LEU A 290 -22.79 14.90 3.69
N ASP A 291 -22.82 15.48 2.50
CA ASP A 291 -21.65 16.05 1.83
C ASP A 291 -21.37 17.48 2.33
N ILE A 292 -20.27 18.08 1.88
CA ILE A 292 -19.57 19.19 2.54
C ILE A 292 -20.44 20.42 2.90
N ASP A 293 -21.52 20.67 2.16
CA ASP A 293 -22.43 21.82 2.35
C ASP A 293 -23.21 21.82 3.68
N TYR A 294 -23.16 20.75 4.49
CA TYR A 294 -23.67 20.78 5.87
C TYR A 294 -22.77 21.57 6.83
N GLN A 295 -21.49 21.73 6.47
CA GLN A 295 -20.50 22.46 7.25
C GLN A 295 -20.56 23.96 6.95
N GLN A 296 -20.22 24.78 7.94
CA GLN A 296 -20.19 26.22 7.77
C GLN A 296 -18.98 26.63 6.92
N ASN A 297 -19.23 27.08 5.69
CA ASN A 297 -18.20 27.43 4.71
C ASN A 297 -17.17 26.31 4.49
N ASN A 298 -17.63 25.06 4.40
CA ASN A 298 -16.77 23.88 4.18
C ASN A 298 -15.69 23.67 5.26
N ARG A 299 -15.93 24.18 6.48
CA ARG A 299 -15.01 24.02 7.60
C ARG A 299 -15.32 22.74 8.36
N PRO A 300 -14.40 21.77 8.44
CA PRO A 300 -14.59 20.55 9.21
C PRO A 300 -15.07 20.80 10.65
N PHE A 301 -15.77 19.84 11.25
CA PHE A 301 -16.23 19.96 12.64
C PHE A 301 -17.18 21.15 12.92
N THR A 302 -17.81 21.73 11.89
CA THR A 302 -18.84 22.76 12.03
C THR A 302 -20.16 22.30 11.42
N VAL A 303 -21.24 23.02 11.76
CA VAL A 303 -22.56 22.88 11.14
C VAL A 303 -23.00 24.27 10.71
N ASP A 304 -23.39 24.42 9.45
CA ASP A 304 -24.03 25.63 8.95
C ASP A 304 -25.44 25.73 9.54
N ARG A 305 -25.62 26.60 10.55
CA ARG A 305 -26.90 26.77 11.25
C ARG A 305 -27.95 27.53 10.44
N GLU A 306 -27.57 28.21 9.36
CA GLU A 306 -28.55 28.82 8.46
C GLU A 306 -29.16 27.76 7.53
N ARG A 307 -28.33 26.84 7.03
CA ARG A 307 -28.77 25.74 6.16
C ARG A 307 -29.34 24.56 6.93
N PHE A 308 -28.84 24.30 8.15
CA PHE A 308 -29.20 23.19 9.03
C PHE A 308 -29.58 23.69 10.44
N PRO A 309 -30.68 24.45 10.56
CA PRO A 309 -31.08 25.09 11.81
C PRO A 309 -31.43 24.10 12.93
N THR A 310 -31.92 22.90 12.59
CA THR A 310 -32.29 21.86 13.56
C THR A 310 -31.51 20.57 13.32
N PHE A 311 -30.23 20.69 12.95
CA PHE A 311 -29.35 19.58 12.59
C PHE A 311 -29.48 18.36 13.52
N GLU A 312 -29.36 18.54 14.84
CA GLU A 312 -29.44 17.45 15.82
C GLU A 312 -30.82 16.76 15.83
N GLN A 313 -31.89 17.55 15.66
CA GLN A 313 -33.24 17.01 15.54
C GLN A 313 -33.40 16.23 14.24
N MET A 314 -32.86 16.73 13.12
CA MET A 314 -32.86 16.02 11.84
C MET A 314 -32.18 14.65 11.98
N ILE A 315 -31.01 14.58 12.62
CA ILE A 315 -30.33 13.29 12.86
C ILE A 315 -31.22 12.35 13.69
N THR A 316 -31.88 12.87 14.72
CA THR A 316 -32.80 12.09 15.57
C THR A 316 -33.99 11.57 14.78
N ASP A 317 -34.61 12.40 13.95
CA ASP A 317 -35.77 12.04 13.13
C ASP A 317 -35.41 11.01 12.07
N LEU A 318 -34.27 11.18 11.39
CA LEU A 318 -33.75 10.22 10.41
C LEU A 318 -33.49 8.86 11.06
N LYS A 319 -32.90 8.85 12.26
CA LYS A 319 -32.72 7.63 13.05
C LYS A 319 -34.06 6.99 13.44
N GLY A 320 -35.06 7.78 13.82
CA GLY A 320 -36.43 7.30 14.08
C GLY A 320 -37.09 6.70 12.83
N GLY A 321 -36.74 7.20 11.65
CA GLY A 321 -37.12 6.63 10.35
C GLY A 321 -36.29 5.42 9.91
N GLY A 322 -35.33 4.95 10.71
CA GLY A 322 -34.48 3.79 10.40
C GLY A 322 -33.24 4.10 9.56
N PHE A 323 -32.88 5.36 9.35
CA PHE A 323 -31.64 5.74 8.67
C PHE A 323 -30.48 5.91 9.66
N LYS A 324 -29.27 5.57 9.22
CA LYS A 324 -28.01 6.09 9.75
C LYS A 324 -27.58 7.30 8.93
N VAL A 325 -26.86 8.21 9.58
CA VAL A 325 -26.29 9.37 8.92
C VAL A 325 -24.77 9.25 8.93
N VAL A 326 -24.16 9.41 7.75
CA VAL A 326 -22.71 9.49 7.59
C VAL A 326 -22.38 10.88 7.07
N ALA A 327 -21.53 11.61 7.78
CA ALA A 327 -21.16 12.98 7.42
C ALA A 327 -19.70 13.02 6.98
N ILE A 328 -19.41 13.73 5.88
CA ILE A 328 -18.04 13.94 5.41
C ILE A 328 -17.22 14.73 6.44
N THR A 329 -15.92 14.48 6.52
CA THR A 329 -14.98 15.30 7.27
C THR A 329 -13.66 15.32 6.53
N ASP A 330 -13.23 16.51 6.10
CA ASP A 330 -11.94 16.71 5.46
C ASP A 330 -10.85 16.94 6.52
N LEU A 331 -9.61 16.61 6.15
CA LEU A 331 -8.45 16.73 7.05
C LEU A 331 -7.79 18.12 6.99
N HIS A 332 -8.17 18.96 6.03
CA HIS A 332 -7.64 20.32 5.94
C HIS A 332 -8.43 21.29 6.84
N LEU A 333 -7.72 22.21 7.50
CA LEU A 333 -8.36 23.24 8.33
C LEU A 333 -8.14 24.61 7.70
N ALA A 334 -9.21 25.40 7.59
CA ALA A 334 -9.10 26.79 7.16
C ALA A 334 -8.18 27.57 8.09
N LYS A 335 -7.20 28.29 7.52
CA LYS A 335 -6.33 29.21 8.26
C LYS A 335 -7.13 30.41 8.75
N LEU A 336 -7.75 30.27 9.92
CA LEU A 336 -8.72 31.23 10.43
C LEU A 336 -8.65 31.32 11.96
N PRO A 337 -8.08 32.39 12.52
CA PRO A 337 -8.13 32.63 13.96
C PRO A 337 -9.56 32.69 14.50
N GLY A 338 -9.81 32.08 15.66
CA GLY A 338 -11.13 31.99 16.28
C GLY A 338 -11.94 30.76 15.81
N TYR A 339 -11.45 30.02 14.82
CA TYR A 339 -12.00 28.72 14.45
C TYR A 339 -11.30 27.65 15.30
N LYS A 340 -12.03 27.09 16.28
CA LYS A 340 -11.49 26.24 17.35
C LYS A 340 -10.49 25.15 16.87
N PRO A 341 -10.78 24.32 15.86
CA PRO A 341 -9.81 23.36 15.33
C PRO A 341 -8.49 23.98 14.86
N TYR A 342 -8.53 25.16 14.23
CA TYR A 342 -7.33 25.89 13.82
C TYR A 342 -6.53 26.40 15.03
N ASP A 343 -7.21 27.04 15.98
CA ASP A 343 -6.57 27.58 17.17
C ASP A 343 -5.94 26.47 18.04
N GLU A 344 -6.62 25.33 18.20
CA GLU A 344 -6.08 24.15 18.89
C GLU A 344 -4.89 23.54 18.14
N GLY A 345 -4.97 23.42 16.80
CA GLY A 345 -3.88 22.93 15.97
C GLY A 345 -2.62 23.81 16.05
N MET A 346 -2.79 25.13 16.06
CA MET A 346 -1.68 26.08 16.23
C MET A 346 -1.08 26.01 17.65
N LYS A 347 -1.93 25.95 18.68
CA LYS A 347 -1.48 25.87 20.08
C LYS A 347 -0.77 24.56 20.39
N GLY A 348 -1.23 23.47 19.78
CA GLY A 348 -0.73 22.11 20.00
C GLY A 348 0.43 21.69 19.10
N ASP A 349 0.80 22.51 18.12
CA ASP A 349 1.81 22.16 17.10
C ASP A 349 1.43 20.90 16.29
N TYR A 350 0.15 20.78 15.92
CA TYR A 350 -0.39 19.57 15.27
C TYR A 350 -0.33 19.61 13.74
N PHE A 351 -0.02 20.76 13.13
CA PHE A 351 0.00 20.91 11.68
C PHE A 351 1.28 20.38 11.05
N VAL A 352 1.14 19.90 9.81
CA VAL A 352 2.27 19.60 8.94
C VAL A 352 3.10 20.87 8.73
N LYS A 353 4.42 20.71 8.67
CA LYS A 353 5.38 21.81 8.51
C LYS A 353 6.12 21.72 7.18
N ASN A 354 6.49 22.86 6.64
CA ASN A 354 7.51 23.00 5.62
C ASN A 354 8.90 22.62 6.18
N ALA A 355 9.87 22.43 5.29
CA ALA A 355 11.25 22.10 5.67
C ALA A 355 11.93 23.20 6.53
N ASP A 356 11.48 24.45 6.41
CA ASP A 356 11.96 25.58 7.24
C ASP A 356 11.28 25.65 8.63
N GLY A 357 10.38 24.71 8.93
CA GLY A 357 9.64 24.63 10.18
C GLY A 357 8.37 25.50 10.25
N SER A 358 8.05 26.26 9.20
CA SER A 358 6.78 26.99 9.11
C SER A 358 5.60 26.04 8.89
N VAL A 359 4.40 26.42 9.34
CA VAL A 359 3.18 25.63 9.08
C VAL A 359 2.92 25.58 7.57
N TYR A 360 2.64 24.38 7.05
CA TYR A 360 2.20 24.18 5.68
C TYR A 360 0.76 24.67 5.52
N VAL A 361 0.53 25.65 4.63
CA VAL A 361 -0.75 26.33 4.41
C VAL A 361 -1.13 26.25 2.94
#